data_AF-A0A2N2V2D3-F1
#
_entry.id   AF-A0A2N2V2D3-F1
#
_cell.length_a   1.000
_cell.length_b   1.000
_cell.length_c   1.000
_cell.angle_alpha   90.00
_cell.angle_beta   90.00
_cell.angle_gamma   90.00
#
_symmetry.space_group_name_H-M   'P 1'
#
loop_
_entity.id
_entity.type
_entity.pdbx_description
1 polymer ?
#
loop_
_entity_poly.entity_id
_entity_poly.type
_entity_poly.pdbx_seq_one_letter_code
_entity_poly.pdbx_strand_id
1 'polypeptide(L)'
;MPVPSFTNRTPNEIVTETNFFESSGRTFKALSWIDYAKSNRSISALEYAALETRLAIEQLLFEQLIVGVGTKLEAREYKKCTGNAKKLNELLERLIPRYERLIEFTKAMAPAGIPITKWNNRALIEHSGKVSKYLHWSGGLDETTQSSTWYEKGISVIEAAANYIWHGLTTGNTGVMAIEKLEPEMRELWDLYANDQITLESAVKRAEILEPILQARLTRRSTGPARKAAQAG
;
A
#
# COMPACT_ATOMS: atom_id res chain seq x y z
N MET A 1 4.64 -8.37 15.26
CA MET A 1 5.42 -9.52 14.74
C MET A 1 6.74 -8.97 14.21
N PRO A 2 7.87 -9.69 14.37
CA PRO A 2 9.14 -9.25 13.79
C PRO A 2 9.04 -9.22 12.26
N VAL A 3 9.71 -8.25 11.64
CA VAL A 3 9.81 -8.14 10.18
C VAL A 3 10.59 -9.36 9.67
N PRO A 4 10.05 -10.14 8.71
CA PRO A 4 10.71 -11.35 8.22
C PRO A 4 11.96 -11.00 7.42
N SER A 5 12.98 -11.86 7.49
CA SER A 5 14.21 -11.70 6.71
C SER A 5 14.06 -12.28 5.31
N PHE A 6 14.45 -11.51 4.30
CA PHE A 6 14.45 -11.88 2.88
C PHE A 6 15.82 -12.37 2.38
N THR A 7 16.87 -12.33 3.21
CA THR A 7 18.25 -12.67 2.80
C THR A 7 18.53 -14.17 2.82
N ASN A 8 19.46 -14.63 1.98
CA ASN A 8 19.97 -16.00 1.90
C ASN A 8 18.88 -17.05 1.65
N ARG A 9 17.84 -16.71 0.89
CA ARG A 9 16.75 -17.61 0.54
C ARG A 9 17.03 -18.32 -0.79
N THR A 10 16.72 -19.61 -0.84
CA THR A 10 16.77 -20.42 -2.05
C THR A 10 15.53 -20.16 -2.92
N PRO A 11 15.60 -20.44 -4.24
CA PRO A 11 14.45 -20.31 -5.14
C PRO A 11 13.20 -21.02 -4.64
N ASN A 12 13.35 -22.23 -4.07
CA ASN A 12 12.22 -22.99 -3.55
C ASN A 12 11.58 -22.30 -2.33
N GLU A 13 12.39 -21.81 -1.40
CA GLU A 13 11.91 -21.07 -0.21
C GLU A 13 11.23 -19.75 -0.58
N ILE A 14 11.70 -19.06 -1.63
CA ILE A 14 11.09 -17.81 -2.11
C ILE A 14 9.68 -18.06 -2.66
N VAL A 15 9.49 -19.17 -3.37
CA VAL A 15 8.21 -19.50 -4.02
C VAL A 15 7.21 -20.13 -3.03
N THR A 16 7.67 -20.93 -2.07
CA THR A 16 6.79 -21.81 -1.27
C THR A 16 6.49 -21.33 0.15
N GLU A 17 7.40 -20.64 0.84
CA GLU A 17 7.27 -20.45 2.31
C GLU A 17 6.39 -19.27 2.73
N THR A 18 6.06 -18.35 1.81
CA THR A 18 5.21 -17.18 2.12
C THR A 18 4.35 -16.80 0.93
N ASN A 19 3.10 -17.25 0.93
CA ASN A 19 2.07 -16.87 -0.06
C ASN A 19 1.17 -15.75 0.48
N PHE A 20 1.77 -14.61 0.82
CA PHE A 20 1.00 -13.40 0.99
C PHE A 20 0.68 -12.85 -0.41
N PHE A 21 -0.60 -12.83 -0.78
CA PHE A 21 -1.08 -12.36 -2.10
C PHE A 21 -1.19 -10.83 -2.19
N GLU A 22 -0.94 -10.14 -1.09
CA GLU A 22 -0.93 -8.69 -0.94
C GLU A 22 0.43 -8.08 -1.30
N SER A 23 0.47 -6.75 -1.40
CA SER A 23 1.67 -5.99 -1.80
C SER A 23 2.91 -6.31 -0.95
N SER A 24 2.73 -6.64 0.33
CA SER A 24 3.79 -7.02 1.27
C SER A 24 4.51 -8.32 0.88
N GLY A 25 3.77 -9.36 0.52
CA GLY A 25 4.32 -10.64 0.07
C GLY A 25 5.10 -10.53 -1.22
N ARG A 26 4.54 -9.79 -2.18
CA ARG A 26 5.18 -9.50 -3.46
C ARG A 26 6.50 -8.76 -3.27
N THR A 27 6.50 -7.74 -2.40
CA THR A 27 7.72 -6.98 -2.08
C THR A 27 8.77 -7.85 -1.39
N PHE A 28 8.36 -8.70 -0.44
CA PHE A 28 9.26 -9.64 0.22
C PHE A 28 9.93 -10.62 -0.77
N LYS A 29 9.14 -11.20 -1.69
CA LYS A 29 9.65 -12.08 -2.75
C LYS A 29 10.61 -11.35 -3.67
N ALA A 30 10.30 -10.11 -4.05
CA ALA A 30 11.17 -9.28 -4.87
C ALA A 30 12.55 -9.07 -4.22
N LEU A 31 12.59 -8.68 -2.94
CA LEU A 31 13.85 -8.49 -2.21
C LEU A 31 14.64 -9.78 -2.06
N SER A 32 13.95 -10.91 -1.86
CA SER A 32 14.60 -12.22 -1.79
C SER A 32 15.23 -12.61 -3.13
N TRP A 33 14.53 -12.34 -4.25
CA TRP A 33 15.07 -12.56 -5.59
C TRP A 33 16.24 -11.64 -5.91
N ILE A 34 16.23 -10.38 -5.44
CA ILE A 34 17.37 -9.45 -5.60
C ILE A 34 18.60 -10.00 -4.88
N ASP A 35 18.44 -10.45 -3.63
CA ASP A 35 19.54 -11.00 -2.83
C ASP A 35 20.15 -12.26 -3.48
N TYR A 36 19.28 -13.16 -3.95
CA TYR A 36 19.70 -14.34 -4.69
C TYR A 36 20.41 -13.97 -6.02
N ALA A 37 19.87 -12.98 -6.74
CA ALA A 37 20.45 -12.49 -7.98
C ALA A 37 21.88 -11.98 -7.72
N LYS A 38 22.07 -11.08 -6.74
CA LYS A 38 23.39 -10.53 -6.37
C LYS A 38 24.41 -11.64 -6.07
N SER A 39 23.99 -12.63 -5.29
CA SER A 39 24.87 -13.72 -4.84
C SER A 39 25.28 -14.68 -5.97
N ASN A 40 24.41 -14.87 -6.98
CA ASN A 40 24.60 -15.89 -8.02
C ASN A 40 24.79 -15.30 -9.43
N ARG A 41 24.77 -13.96 -9.57
CA ARG A 41 24.74 -13.24 -10.85
C ARG A 41 23.68 -13.77 -11.83
N SER A 42 22.51 -14.15 -11.31
CA SER A 42 21.44 -14.76 -12.09
C SER A 42 20.54 -13.71 -12.75
N ILE A 43 20.47 -13.72 -14.09
CA ILE A 43 19.58 -12.86 -14.88
C ILE A 43 18.12 -13.23 -14.64
N SER A 44 17.78 -14.52 -14.64
CA SER A 44 16.40 -14.96 -14.39
C SER A 44 15.91 -14.55 -13.00
N ALA A 45 16.78 -14.58 -11.98
CA ALA A 45 16.44 -14.06 -10.66
C ALA A 45 16.18 -12.54 -10.68
N LEU A 46 16.94 -11.77 -11.47
CA LEU A 46 16.69 -10.35 -11.67
C LEU A 46 15.33 -10.09 -12.35
N GLU A 47 14.99 -10.91 -13.35
CA GLU A 47 13.69 -10.82 -14.04
C GLU A 47 12.52 -11.18 -13.09
N TYR A 48 12.68 -12.21 -12.26
CA TYR A 48 11.69 -12.54 -11.22
C TYR A 48 11.57 -11.42 -10.17
N ALA A 49 12.67 -10.81 -9.76
CA ALA A 49 12.65 -9.65 -8.88
C ALA A 49 11.89 -8.48 -9.50
N ALA A 50 12.12 -8.19 -10.80
CA ALA A 50 11.40 -7.16 -11.52
C ALA A 50 9.90 -7.45 -11.58
N LEU A 51 9.53 -8.71 -11.85
CA LEU A 51 8.14 -9.16 -11.92
C LEU A 51 7.43 -8.96 -10.58
N GLU A 52 8.00 -9.48 -9.51
CA GLU A 52 7.41 -9.38 -8.17
C GLU A 52 7.33 -7.92 -7.70
N THR A 53 8.34 -7.09 -8.01
CA THR A 53 8.30 -5.65 -7.70
C THR A 53 7.18 -4.93 -8.44
N ARG A 54 7.00 -5.22 -9.74
CA ARG A 54 5.92 -4.61 -10.53
C ARG A 54 4.56 -5.03 -10.00
N LEU A 55 4.38 -6.33 -9.71
CA LEU A 55 3.14 -6.85 -9.13
C LEU A 55 2.89 -6.25 -7.73
N ALA A 56 3.92 -6.04 -6.92
CA ALA A 56 3.79 -5.36 -5.64
C ALA A 56 3.25 -3.93 -5.80
N ILE A 57 3.78 -3.16 -6.76
CA ILE A 57 3.32 -1.80 -7.04
C ILE A 57 1.87 -1.81 -7.52
N GLU A 58 1.54 -2.67 -8.49
CA GLU A 58 0.17 -2.78 -9.02
C GLU A 58 -0.83 -3.14 -7.91
N GLN A 59 -0.47 -4.12 -7.09
CA GLN A 59 -1.28 -4.55 -5.95
C GLN A 59 -1.42 -3.44 -4.90
N LEU A 60 -0.35 -2.71 -4.59
CA LEU A 60 -0.39 -1.60 -3.63
C LEU A 60 -1.26 -0.44 -4.13
N LEU A 61 -1.16 -0.07 -5.40
CA LEU A 61 -2.03 0.95 -6.01
C LEU A 61 -3.50 0.51 -5.94
N PHE A 62 -3.77 -0.79 -6.16
CA PHE A 62 -5.11 -1.34 -6.04
C PHE A 62 -5.65 -1.37 -4.61
N GLU A 63 -4.82 -1.74 -3.63
CA GLU A 63 -5.15 -1.67 -2.21
C GLU A 63 -5.52 -0.23 -1.81
N GLN A 64 -4.75 0.77 -2.26
CA GLN A 64 -5.06 2.19 -2.05
C GLN A 64 -6.39 2.62 -2.69
N LEU A 65 -6.71 2.11 -3.88
CA LEU A 65 -7.98 2.38 -4.56
C LEU A 65 -9.18 1.85 -3.77
N ILE A 66 -9.12 0.58 -3.34
CA ILE A 66 -10.19 -0.03 -2.52
C ILE A 66 -10.42 0.81 -1.27
N VAL A 67 -9.33 1.21 -0.62
CA VAL A 67 -9.35 2.01 0.59
C VAL A 67 -9.92 3.41 0.35
N GLY A 68 -9.48 4.12 -0.70
CA GLY A 68 -9.87 5.49 -0.99
C GLY A 68 -11.33 5.67 -1.44
N VAL A 69 -11.92 4.63 -2.03
CA VAL A 69 -13.31 4.64 -2.51
C VAL A 69 -14.29 4.14 -1.42
N GLY A 70 -13.79 3.43 -0.41
CA GLY A 70 -14.61 2.60 0.46
C GLY A 70 -15.26 1.44 -0.32
N THR A 71 -16.28 0.80 0.25
CA THR A 71 -17.01 -0.33 -0.36
C THR A 71 -17.80 0.00 -1.65
N LYS A 72 -17.62 1.21 -2.20
CA LYS A 72 -18.39 1.75 -3.33
C LYS A 72 -17.71 1.62 -4.70
N LEU A 73 -16.50 1.04 -4.79
CA LEU A 73 -15.93 0.76 -6.11
C LEU A 73 -16.77 -0.33 -6.76
N GLU A 74 -17.69 0.06 -7.64
CA GLU A 74 -18.48 -0.92 -8.37
C GLU A 74 -17.53 -1.81 -9.18
N ALA A 75 -17.62 -3.13 -8.99
CA ALA A 75 -16.84 -4.10 -9.77
C ALA A 75 -16.98 -3.87 -11.29
N ARG A 76 -18.08 -3.23 -11.72
CA ARG A 76 -18.33 -2.80 -13.11
C ARG A 76 -17.41 -1.68 -13.59
N GLU A 77 -17.06 -0.70 -12.75
CA GLU A 77 -16.09 0.34 -13.11
C GLU A 77 -14.70 -0.26 -13.24
N TYR A 78 -14.30 -1.12 -12.30
CA TYR A 78 -13.00 -1.81 -12.36
C TYR A 78 -12.89 -2.72 -13.58
N LYS A 79 -13.93 -3.48 -13.92
CA LYS A 79 -13.95 -4.37 -15.09
C LYS A 79 -13.77 -3.62 -16.42
N LYS A 80 -14.10 -2.31 -16.48
CA LYS A 80 -13.84 -1.47 -17.66
C LYS A 80 -12.36 -1.12 -17.83
N CYS A 81 -11.56 -1.29 -16.78
CA CYS A 81 -10.11 -1.05 -16.78
C CYS A 81 -9.30 -2.33 -17.10
N THR A 82 -9.91 -3.52 -17.09
CA THR A 82 -9.22 -4.78 -17.41
C THR A 82 -8.57 -4.71 -18.80
N GLY A 83 -7.26 -4.95 -18.87
CA GLY A 83 -6.49 -4.90 -20.12
C GLY A 83 -6.25 -3.49 -20.68
N ASN A 84 -6.64 -2.43 -19.96
CA ASN A 84 -6.48 -1.05 -20.40
C ASN A 84 -5.78 -0.21 -19.33
N ALA A 85 -4.44 -0.20 -19.39
CA ALA A 85 -3.60 0.53 -18.46
C ALA A 85 -3.91 2.05 -18.41
N LYS A 86 -4.31 2.64 -19.54
CA LYS A 86 -4.70 4.06 -19.60
C LYS A 86 -5.95 4.34 -18.77
N LYS A 87 -7.00 3.52 -18.90
CA LYS A 87 -8.22 3.66 -18.11
C LYS A 87 -7.98 3.39 -16.62
N LEU A 88 -7.10 2.46 -16.29
CA LEU A 88 -6.68 2.24 -14.91
C LEU A 88 -5.97 3.49 -14.36
N ASN A 89 -5.08 4.10 -15.15
CA ASN A 89 -4.39 5.35 -14.77
C ASN A 89 -5.37 6.53 -14.60
N GLU A 90 -6.32 6.71 -15.51
CA GLU A 90 -7.37 7.74 -15.39
C GLU A 90 -8.24 7.53 -14.14
N LEU A 91 -8.57 6.27 -13.82
CA LEU A 91 -9.30 5.91 -12.61
C LEU A 91 -8.48 6.23 -11.35
N LEU A 92 -7.19 5.91 -11.35
CA LEU A 92 -6.24 6.25 -10.30
C LEU A 92 -6.16 7.76 -10.10
N GLU A 93 -5.91 8.53 -11.16
CA GLU A 93 -5.82 10.00 -11.09
C GLU A 93 -7.09 10.65 -10.52
N ARG A 94 -8.27 10.09 -10.82
CA ARG A 94 -9.55 10.56 -10.25
C ARG A 94 -9.69 10.26 -8.76
N LEU A 95 -9.21 9.10 -8.30
CA LEU A 95 -9.47 8.59 -6.95
C LEU A 95 -8.34 8.90 -5.95
N ILE A 96 -7.11 9.03 -6.42
CA ILE A 96 -5.93 9.37 -5.63
C ILE A 96 -6.14 10.64 -4.79
N PRO A 97 -6.66 11.77 -5.32
CA PRO A 97 -6.84 12.98 -4.51
C PRO A 97 -7.74 12.77 -3.28
N ARG A 98 -8.80 11.96 -3.44
CA ARG A 98 -9.70 11.62 -2.34
C ARG A 98 -9.02 10.69 -1.32
N TYR A 99 -8.25 9.72 -1.79
CA TYR A 99 -7.44 8.84 -0.94
C TYR A 99 -6.38 9.63 -0.16
N GLU A 100 -5.67 10.55 -0.81
CA GLU A 100 -4.65 11.37 -0.16
C GLU A 100 -5.26 12.24 0.94
N ARG A 101 -6.42 12.85 0.69
CA ARG A 101 -7.19 13.55 1.74
C ARG A 101 -7.58 12.62 2.88
N LEU A 102 -8.02 11.40 2.58
CA LEU A 102 -8.39 10.41 3.60
C LEU A 102 -7.20 10.02 4.48
N ILE A 103 -6.00 9.87 3.90
CA ILE A 103 -4.79 9.64 4.69
C ILE A 103 -4.47 10.85 5.56
N GLU A 104 -4.50 12.07 5.03
CA GLU A 104 -4.20 13.27 5.82
C GLU A 104 -5.18 13.43 6.99
N PHE A 105 -6.47 13.20 6.72
CA PHE A 105 -7.49 13.19 7.75
C PHE A 105 -7.22 12.09 8.79
N THR A 106 -6.96 10.86 8.36
CA THR A 106 -6.63 9.73 9.25
C THR A 106 -5.40 10.06 10.11
N LYS A 107 -4.34 10.61 9.53
CA LYS A 107 -3.11 11.01 10.22
C LYS A 107 -3.36 12.06 11.28
N ALA A 108 -4.18 13.05 10.96
CA ALA A 108 -4.51 14.13 11.89
C ALA A 108 -5.40 13.66 13.05
N MET A 109 -6.25 12.66 12.81
CA MET A 109 -7.15 12.08 13.82
C MET A 109 -6.54 10.92 14.60
N ALA A 110 -5.41 10.37 14.14
CA ALA A 110 -4.75 9.27 14.81
C ALA A 110 -4.06 9.76 16.10
N PRO A 111 -4.08 8.94 17.17
CA PRO A 111 -3.27 9.20 18.35
C PRO A 111 -1.81 9.50 18.00
N ALA A 112 -1.20 10.41 18.75
CA ALA A 112 0.20 10.76 18.59
C ALA A 112 1.09 9.51 18.64
N GLY A 113 2.04 9.41 17.70
CA GLY A 113 2.98 8.30 17.64
C GLY A 113 2.50 7.06 16.87
N ILE A 114 1.30 7.09 16.26
CA ILE A 114 0.89 6.05 15.30
C ILE A 114 1.38 6.43 13.90
N PRO A 115 2.44 5.80 13.36
CA PRO A 115 2.90 6.08 12.01
C PRO A 115 1.85 5.59 11.00
N ILE A 116 1.40 6.47 10.10
CA ILE A 116 0.57 6.10 8.96
C ILE A 116 1.33 6.45 7.69
N THR A 117 1.55 5.46 6.84
CA THR A 117 2.31 5.60 5.61
C THR A 117 1.45 6.28 4.55
N LYS A 118 1.92 7.43 4.06
CA LYS A 118 1.38 8.08 2.86
C LYS A 118 2.23 7.70 1.66
N TRP A 119 1.67 6.97 0.73
CA TRP A 119 2.35 6.60 -0.50
C TRP A 119 2.37 7.76 -1.49
N ASN A 120 3.54 8.01 -2.10
CA ASN A 120 3.65 8.85 -3.28
C ASN A 120 3.28 8.01 -4.53
N ASN A 121 2.05 8.16 -5.00
CA ASN A 121 1.54 7.39 -6.13
C ASN A 121 2.24 7.68 -7.45
N ARG A 122 2.68 8.93 -7.66
CA ARG A 122 3.50 9.28 -8.82
C ARG A 122 4.83 8.52 -8.81
N ALA A 123 5.49 8.47 -7.65
CA ALA A 123 6.73 7.71 -7.51
C ALA A 123 6.51 6.21 -7.76
N LEU A 124 5.42 5.63 -7.27
CA LEU A 124 5.06 4.23 -7.54
C LEU A 124 4.89 3.97 -9.05
N ILE A 125 4.18 4.84 -9.77
CA ILE A 125 4.00 4.72 -11.23
C ILE A 125 5.35 4.83 -11.96
N GLU A 126 6.18 5.80 -11.57
CA GLU A 126 7.53 5.97 -12.12
C GLU A 126 8.42 4.74 -11.86
N HIS A 127 8.36 4.15 -10.67
CA HIS A 127 9.05 2.91 -10.34
C HIS A 127 8.54 1.74 -11.20
N SER A 128 7.23 1.59 -11.35
CA SER A 128 6.63 0.53 -12.18
C SER A 128 7.13 0.60 -13.63
N GLY A 129 7.18 1.80 -14.22
CA GLY A 129 7.70 2.00 -15.57
C GLY A 129 9.20 1.70 -15.70
N LYS A 130 10.01 2.06 -14.70
CA LYS A 130 11.45 1.76 -14.66
C LYS A 130 11.72 0.27 -14.53
N VAL A 131 11.04 -0.41 -13.61
CA VAL A 131 11.16 -1.85 -13.35
C VAL A 131 10.72 -2.67 -14.55
N SER A 132 9.68 -2.24 -15.27
CA SER A 132 9.15 -2.95 -16.44
C SER A 132 10.17 -3.14 -17.56
N LYS A 133 11.21 -2.30 -17.64
CA LYS A 133 12.32 -2.44 -18.60
C LYS A 133 13.19 -3.67 -18.38
N TYR A 134 13.04 -4.33 -17.24
CA TYR A 134 13.78 -5.51 -16.84
C TYR A 134 12.92 -6.79 -16.86
N LEU A 135 11.69 -6.71 -17.38
CA LEU A 135 10.79 -7.88 -17.56
C LEU A 135 10.93 -8.55 -18.92
N HIS A 136 11.35 -7.77 -19.92
CA HIS A 136 11.42 -8.20 -21.30
C HIS A 136 12.71 -7.67 -21.92
N TRP A 137 13.31 -8.45 -22.80
CA TRP A 137 14.48 -8.03 -23.56
C TRP A 137 14.07 -6.96 -24.57
N SER A 138 14.78 -5.84 -24.55
CA SER A 138 14.62 -4.73 -25.50
C SER A 138 15.99 -4.25 -25.95
N GLY A 139 16.67 -5.08 -26.75
CA GLY A 139 18.01 -4.80 -27.27
C GLY A 139 18.79 -6.05 -27.64
N GLY A 140 20.05 -5.87 -28.05
CA GLY A 140 21.00 -6.96 -28.22
C GLY A 140 21.32 -7.65 -26.89
N LEU A 141 21.73 -8.92 -26.94
CA LEU A 141 22.12 -9.67 -25.75
C LEU A 141 23.33 -9.02 -25.06
N ASP A 142 24.25 -8.47 -25.85
CA ASP A 142 25.45 -7.74 -25.44
C ASP A 142 25.14 -6.41 -24.73
N GLU A 143 24.00 -5.79 -25.02
CA GLU A 143 23.52 -4.57 -24.36
C GLU A 143 22.66 -4.85 -23.12
N THR A 144 22.22 -6.11 -22.96
CA THR A 144 21.24 -6.51 -21.94
C THR A 144 21.76 -7.66 -21.06
N THR A 145 21.35 -8.89 -21.33
CA THR A 145 21.57 -10.04 -20.44
C THR A 145 23.02 -10.50 -20.32
N GLN A 146 23.86 -10.14 -21.29
CA GLN A 146 25.32 -10.38 -21.26
C GLN A 146 26.09 -9.15 -20.75
N SER A 147 25.42 -8.01 -20.52
CA SER A 147 26.04 -6.77 -20.03
C SER A 147 26.04 -6.72 -18.50
N SER A 148 27.24 -6.66 -17.90
CA SER A 148 27.37 -6.41 -16.46
C SER A 148 26.77 -5.07 -16.04
N THR A 149 26.95 -4.04 -16.88
CA THR A 149 26.43 -2.69 -16.62
C THR A 149 24.90 -2.68 -16.60
N TRP A 150 24.27 -3.39 -17.53
CA TRP A 150 22.81 -3.52 -17.54
C TRP A 150 22.31 -4.26 -16.29
N TYR A 151 23.00 -5.33 -15.91
CA TYR A 151 22.68 -6.13 -14.73
C TYR A 151 22.76 -5.33 -13.44
N GLU A 152 23.88 -4.65 -13.19
CA GLU A 152 24.12 -3.84 -11.99
C GLU A 152 23.11 -2.68 -11.89
N LYS A 153 22.81 -2.04 -13.03
CA LYS A 153 21.77 -1.01 -13.10
C LYS A 153 20.39 -1.59 -12.79
N GLY A 154 20.09 -2.79 -13.29
CA GLY A 154 18.85 -3.50 -13.00
C GLY A 154 18.68 -3.78 -11.51
N ILE A 155 19.72 -4.32 -10.87
CA ILE A 155 19.75 -4.54 -9.42
C ILE A 155 19.44 -3.25 -8.69
N SER A 156 20.16 -2.16 -8.99
CA SER A 156 19.96 -0.86 -8.33
C SER A 156 18.53 -0.32 -8.52
N VAL A 157 17.98 -0.38 -9.73
CA VAL A 157 16.64 0.16 -10.04
C VAL A 157 15.55 -0.64 -9.34
N ILE A 158 15.61 -1.98 -9.43
CA ILE A 158 14.59 -2.86 -8.87
C ILE A 158 14.66 -2.83 -7.34
N GLU A 159 15.86 -2.85 -6.77
CA GLU A 159 16.08 -2.76 -5.33
C GLU A 159 15.59 -1.44 -4.74
N ALA A 160 15.85 -0.31 -5.39
CA ALA A 160 15.34 0.99 -4.94
C ALA A 160 13.80 1.02 -4.89
N ALA A 161 13.14 0.46 -5.90
CA ALA A 161 11.69 0.38 -5.95
C ALA A 161 11.12 -0.56 -4.87
N ALA A 162 11.70 -1.76 -4.73
CA ALA A 162 11.26 -2.74 -3.74
C ALA A 162 11.49 -2.23 -2.30
N ASN A 163 12.64 -1.61 -2.01
CA ASN A 163 12.92 -1.05 -0.68
C ASN A 163 12.02 0.13 -0.33
N TYR A 164 11.65 0.96 -1.30
CA TYR A 164 10.67 2.04 -1.07
C TYR A 164 9.34 1.48 -0.53
N ILE A 165 8.84 0.39 -1.13
CA ILE A 165 7.62 -0.28 -0.69
C ILE A 165 7.84 -0.99 0.65
N TRP A 166 8.94 -1.72 0.79
CA TRP A 166 9.23 -2.49 2.00
C TRP A 166 9.34 -1.60 3.24
N HIS A 167 10.03 -0.46 3.10
CA HIS A 167 10.17 0.51 4.17
C HIS A 167 8.79 1.02 4.60
N GLY A 168 7.96 1.50 3.67
CA GLY A 168 6.64 2.03 4.01
C GLY A 168 5.70 0.99 4.63
N LEU A 169 5.84 -0.29 4.29
CA LEU A 169 5.08 -1.40 4.88
C LEU A 169 5.57 -1.80 6.28
N THR A 170 6.85 -1.61 6.58
CA THR A 170 7.47 -2.09 7.83
C THR A 170 7.62 -1.00 8.89
N THR A 171 7.58 0.28 8.51
CA THR A 171 7.74 1.41 9.44
C THR A 171 6.42 2.12 9.79
N GLY A 172 5.32 1.79 9.12
CA GLY A 172 4.04 2.48 9.32
C GLY A 172 2.83 1.61 9.07
N ASN A 173 1.70 2.02 9.64
CA ASN A 173 0.41 1.45 9.32
C ASN A 173 -0.04 1.93 7.94
N THR A 174 -0.50 1.01 7.10
CA THR A 174 -1.10 1.33 5.79
C THR A 174 -2.61 1.51 5.86
N GLY A 175 -3.22 1.24 7.02
CA GLY A 175 -4.64 1.40 7.25
C GLY A 175 -5.06 2.86 7.35
N VAL A 176 -6.20 3.19 6.75
CA VAL A 176 -6.90 4.47 6.95
C VAL A 176 -8.18 4.25 7.75
N MET A 177 -8.81 5.32 8.22
CA MET A 177 -10.11 5.24 8.91
C MET A 177 -11.19 4.69 7.97
N ALA A 178 -11.94 3.69 8.47
CA ALA A 178 -13.14 3.19 7.82
C ALA A 178 -14.30 4.17 8.04
N ILE A 179 -14.52 5.10 7.10
CA ILE A 179 -15.49 6.21 7.21
C ILE A 179 -16.91 5.72 7.54
N GLU A 180 -17.32 4.58 6.99
CA GLU A 180 -18.62 3.95 7.23
C GLU A 180 -18.79 3.37 8.64
N LYS A 181 -17.69 3.17 9.37
CA LYS A 181 -17.69 2.71 10.77
C LYS A 181 -17.50 3.85 11.76
N LEU A 182 -17.22 5.07 11.30
CA LEU A 182 -17.15 6.25 12.16
C LEU A 182 -18.51 6.59 12.74
N GLU A 183 -18.49 7.13 13.97
CA GLU A 183 -19.66 7.78 14.55
C GLU A 183 -20.12 8.94 13.65
N PRO A 184 -21.44 9.25 13.60
CA PRO A 184 -21.99 10.22 12.66
C PRO A 184 -21.28 11.58 12.65
N GLU A 185 -20.90 12.07 13.83
CA GLU A 185 -20.25 13.36 13.99
C GLU A 185 -18.84 13.38 13.36
N MET A 186 -18.09 12.27 13.48
CA MET A 186 -16.77 12.15 12.85
C MET A 186 -16.89 11.97 11.32
N ARG A 187 -17.94 11.30 10.86
CA ARG A 187 -18.23 11.18 9.42
C ARG A 187 -18.58 12.53 8.81
N GLU A 188 -19.36 13.35 9.51
CA GLU A 188 -19.68 14.71 9.07
C GLU A 188 -18.41 15.56 8.94
N LEU A 189 -17.49 15.49 9.89
CA LEU A 189 -16.20 16.19 9.79
C LEU A 189 -15.39 15.75 8.57
N TRP A 190 -15.36 14.44 8.28
CA TRP A 190 -14.76 13.93 7.06
C TRP A 190 -15.44 14.51 5.81
N ASP A 191 -16.77 14.49 5.73
CA ASP A 191 -17.49 14.99 4.56
C ASP A 191 -17.28 16.50 4.34
N LEU A 192 -17.26 17.30 5.41
CA LEU A 192 -16.96 18.74 5.33
C LEU A 192 -15.52 18.97 4.82
N TYR A 193 -14.54 18.23 5.35
CA TYR A 193 -13.14 18.36 4.93
C TYR A 193 -12.89 17.87 3.51
N ALA A 194 -13.48 16.72 3.14
CA ALA A 194 -13.33 16.13 1.81
C ALA A 194 -13.91 17.00 0.70
N ASN A 195 -14.88 17.87 1.02
CA ASN A 195 -15.51 18.81 0.10
C ASN A 195 -15.01 20.26 0.26
N ASP A 196 -13.85 20.49 0.88
CA ASP A 196 -13.23 21.80 1.05
C ASP A 196 -14.07 22.83 1.84
N GLN A 197 -15.06 22.37 2.61
CA GLN A 197 -15.92 23.25 3.41
C GLN A 197 -15.26 23.66 4.73
N ILE A 198 -14.30 22.86 5.21
CA ILE A 198 -13.45 23.16 6.36
C ILE A 198 -11.99 22.77 6.08
N THR A 199 -11.06 23.42 6.76
CA THR A 199 -9.64 23.04 6.76
C THR A 199 -9.40 21.80 7.62
N LEU A 200 -8.29 21.09 7.38
CA LEU A 200 -7.86 19.96 8.23
C LEU A 200 -7.72 20.38 9.70
N GLU A 201 -7.12 21.55 9.95
CA GLU A 201 -6.97 22.10 11.30
C GLU A 201 -8.33 22.35 11.98
N SER A 202 -9.30 22.87 11.24
CA SER A 202 -10.66 23.07 11.74
C SER A 202 -11.34 21.74 12.08
N ALA A 203 -11.14 20.71 11.23
CA ALA A 203 -11.64 19.37 11.50
C ALA A 203 -11.05 18.78 12.79
N VAL A 204 -9.72 18.90 12.98
CA VAL A 204 -9.03 18.42 14.19
C VAL A 204 -9.57 19.10 15.45
N LYS A 205 -9.66 20.44 15.47
CA LYS A 205 -10.20 21.19 16.61
C LYS A 205 -11.62 20.76 16.97
N ARG A 206 -12.46 20.49 15.97
CA ARG A 206 -13.83 19.99 16.20
C ARG A 206 -13.84 18.56 16.73
N ALA A 207 -12.93 17.70 16.25
CA ALA A 207 -12.80 16.33 16.76
C ALA A 207 -12.35 16.30 18.23
N GLU A 208 -11.42 17.17 18.63
CA GLU A 208 -10.99 17.32 20.04
C GLU A 208 -12.16 17.71 20.96
N ILE A 209 -13.07 18.57 20.49
CA ILE A 209 -14.29 18.94 21.23
C ILE A 209 -15.24 17.74 21.38
N LEU A 210 -15.32 16.88 20.35
CA LEU A 210 -16.18 15.68 20.36
C LEU A 210 -15.61 14.54 21.19
N GLU A 211 -14.29 14.46 21.35
CA GLU A 211 -13.58 13.32 21.95
C GLU A 211 -14.17 12.87 23.30
N PRO A 212 -14.43 13.75 24.30
CA PRO A 212 -14.98 13.32 25.59
C PRO A 212 -16.33 12.60 25.46
N ILE A 213 -17.18 13.04 24.54
CA ILE A 213 -18.51 12.46 24.32
C ILE A 213 -18.39 11.10 23.63
N LEU A 214 -17.49 11.00 22.64
CA LEU A 214 -17.21 9.75 21.92
C LEU A 214 -16.61 8.69 22.86
N GLN A 215 -15.68 9.08 23.74
CA GLN A 215 -15.10 8.21 24.76
C GLN A 215 -16.17 7.72 25.75
N ALA A 216 -17.01 8.61 26.28
CA ALA A 216 -18.10 8.22 27.18
C ALA A 216 -19.08 7.24 26.52
N ARG A 217 -19.36 7.41 25.23
CA ARG A 217 -20.21 6.51 24.43
C ARG A 217 -19.57 5.13 24.26
N LEU A 218 -18.27 5.08 23.95
CA LEU A 218 -17.49 3.85 23.86
C LEU A 218 -17.49 3.10 25.20
N THR A 219 -17.22 3.79 26.31
CA THR A 219 -17.25 3.19 27.66
C THR A 219 -18.63 2.61 27.95
N ARG A 220 -19.72 3.37 27.74
CA ARG A 220 -21.09 2.88 27.95
C ARG A 220 -21.45 1.66 27.10
N ARG A 221 -21.03 1.62 25.83
CA ARG A 221 -21.22 0.44 24.97
C ARG A 221 -20.42 -0.76 25.47
N SER A 222 -19.22 -0.54 26.00
CA SER A 222 -18.35 -1.60 26.54
C SER A 222 -18.84 -2.16 27.88
N THR A 223 -19.52 -1.35 28.69
CA THR A 223 -20.03 -1.70 30.04
C THR A 223 -21.53 -1.98 30.09
N GLY A 224 -22.24 -1.87 28.96
CA GLY A 224 -23.68 -2.10 28.87
C GLY A 224 -24.10 -3.57 29.06
N PRO A 225 -25.38 -3.85 29.36
CA PRO A 225 -25.87 -5.19 29.72
C PRO A 225 -25.63 -6.26 28.64
N ALA A 226 -25.42 -5.89 27.39
CA ALA A 226 -25.14 -6.81 26.29
C ALA A 226 -23.84 -7.63 26.47
N ARG A 227 -22.82 -7.12 27.20
CA ARG A 227 -21.57 -7.87 27.44
C ARG A 227 -21.61 -8.68 28.75
N LYS A 228 -22.44 -8.31 29.71
CA LYS A 228 -22.67 -9.11 30.93
C LYS A 228 -23.38 -10.44 30.63
N ALA A 229 -24.20 -10.50 29.58
CA ALA A 229 -24.83 -11.74 29.13
C ALA A 229 -23.86 -12.69 28.41
N ALA A 230 -22.79 -12.18 27.78
CA ALA A 230 -21.82 -12.99 27.03
C ALA A 230 -20.63 -13.51 27.87
N GLN A 231 -20.51 -13.08 29.13
CA GLN A 231 -19.49 -13.56 30.08
C GLN A 231 -20.08 -14.40 31.22
N ALA A 232 -21.41 -14.60 31.22
CA ALA A 232 -22.14 -15.37 32.24
C ALA A 232 -22.78 -16.65 31.66
N GLY A 233 -22.34 -17.09 30.47
CA GLY A 233 -22.81 -18.30 29.79
C GLY A 233 -21.64 -19.19 29.39
#